data_AF-A0A0F9AQ64-F1
#
_entry.id   AF-A0A0F9AQ64-F1
#
_cell.length_a   1.000
_cell.length_b   1.000
_cell.length_c   1.000
_cell.angle_alpha   90.00
_cell.angle_beta   90.00
_cell.angle_gamma   90.00
#
_symmetry.space_group_name_H-M   'P 1'
#
loop_
_entity.id
_entity.type
_entity.pdbx_description
1 polymer ?
#
loop_
_entity_poly.entity_id
_entity_poly.type
_entity_poly.pdbx_seq_one_letter_code
_entity_poly.pdbx_strand_id
1 'polypeptide(L)'
;AAADTPEKAAKAVSAQLDKWVDSRAATVARKESIQMSNAAARETWRTAGVRQIQWVATGKSCPFCDQLNGKIVGTEQAFMDAGSDFEGTDGTTLPVTHNTFHPPAHTGCDCMVVAV
;
A
#
# COMPACT_ATOMS: atom_id res chain seq x y z
N ALA A 1 -2.81 -30.12 10.73
CA ALA A 1 -2.60 -29.71 9.33
C ALA A 1 -1.60 -30.68 8.72
N ALA A 2 -1.92 -31.28 7.57
CA ALA A 2 -1.02 -32.22 6.90
C ALA A 2 0.31 -31.53 6.63
N ALA A 3 1.41 -32.15 7.06
CA ALA A 3 2.76 -31.66 6.82
C ALA A 3 2.95 -31.46 5.31
N ASP A 4 3.34 -30.26 4.90
CA ASP A 4 3.76 -29.99 3.52
C ASP A 4 4.98 -30.86 3.22
N THR A 5 4.84 -31.82 2.32
CA THR A 5 5.98 -32.63 1.89
C THR A 5 6.97 -31.77 1.11
N PRO A 6 8.27 -32.07 1.14
CA PRO A 6 9.28 -31.32 0.40
C PRO A 6 8.95 -31.14 -1.09
N GLU A 7 8.33 -32.14 -1.72
CA GLU A 7 7.93 -32.11 -3.13
C GLU A 7 6.81 -31.10 -3.39
N LYS A 8 5.83 -31.01 -2.48
CA LYS A 8 4.74 -30.03 -2.58
C LYS A 8 5.28 -28.61 -2.42
N ALA A 9 6.20 -28.40 -1.48
CA ALA A 9 6.88 -27.11 -1.30
C ALA A 9 7.69 -26.71 -2.54
N ALA A 10 8.48 -27.63 -3.10
CA ALA A 10 9.27 -27.39 -4.31
C ALA A 10 8.38 -27.02 -5.52
N LYS A 11 7.24 -27.68 -5.68
CA LYS A 11 6.26 -27.36 -6.72
C LYS A 11 5.65 -25.96 -6.53
N ALA A 12 5.31 -25.59 -5.30
CA ALA A 12 4.75 -24.26 -5.00
C ALA A 12 5.77 -23.14 -5.27
N VAL A 13 7.03 -23.35 -4.88
CA VAL A 13 8.12 -22.39 -5.18
C VAL A 13 8.31 -22.24 -6.69
N SER A 14 8.38 -23.35 -7.43
CA SER A 14 8.56 -23.32 -8.89
C SER A 14 7.43 -22.55 -9.58
N ALA A 15 6.18 -22.83 -9.21
CA ALA A 15 5.01 -22.11 -9.75
C ALA A 15 5.05 -20.59 -9.45
N GLN A 16 5.52 -20.20 -8.26
CA GLN A 16 5.69 -18.78 -7.92
C GLN A 16 6.80 -18.13 -8.75
N LEU A 17 7.92 -18.84 -8.97
CA LEU A 17 9.01 -18.37 -9.81
C LEU A 17 8.56 -18.20 -11.27
N ASP A 18 7.80 -19.16 -11.81
CA ASP A 18 7.23 -19.07 -13.16
C ASP A 18 6.32 -17.85 -13.29
N LYS A 19 5.42 -17.63 -12.33
CA LYS A 19 4.59 -16.42 -12.30
C LYS A 19 5.42 -15.13 -12.25
N TRP A 20 6.56 -15.15 -11.57
CA TRP A 20 7.41 -13.97 -11.45
C TRP A 20 8.08 -13.57 -12.75
N VAL A 21 8.37 -14.53 -13.63
CA VAL A 21 8.90 -14.25 -14.98
C VAL A 21 7.97 -13.28 -15.71
N ASP A 22 6.66 -13.50 -15.63
CA ASP A 22 5.69 -12.71 -16.38
C ASP A 22 5.31 -11.39 -15.68
N SER A 23 5.10 -11.42 -14.36
CA SER A 23 4.39 -10.31 -13.70
C SER A 23 5.21 -9.53 -12.68
N ARG A 24 6.33 -10.06 -12.19
CA ARG A 24 7.03 -9.46 -11.03
C ARG A 24 7.62 -8.11 -11.36
N ALA A 25 8.29 -7.98 -12.51
CA ALA A 25 8.92 -6.74 -12.92
C ALA A 25 7.89 -5.59 -12.99
N ALA A 26 6.75 -5.81 -13.66
CA ALA A 26 5.67 -4.83 -13.75
C ALA A 26 5.06 -4.50 -12.37
N THR A 27 4.85 -5.52 -11.52
CA THR A 27 4.31 -5.34 -10.18
C THR A 27 5.23 -4.46 -9.32
N VAL A 28 6.53 -4.75 -9.33
CA VAL A 28 7.55 -3.98 -8.59
C VAL A 28 7.65 -2.57 -9.15
N ALA A 29 7.77 -2.41 -10.48
CA ALA A 29 7.87 -1.11 -11.11
C ALA A 29 6.68 -0.19 -10.77
N ARG A 30 5.46 -0.73 -10.81
CA ARG A 30 4.24 0.01 -10.41
C ARG A 30 4.31 0.41 -8.94
N LYS A 31 4.63 -0.54 -8.05
CA LYS A 31 4.72 -0.27 -6.60
C LYS A 31 5.73 0.84 -6.30
N GLU A 32 6.95 0.72 -6.83
CA GLU A 32 8.03 1.68 -6.59
C GLU A 32 7.70 3.06 -7.18
N SER A 33 7.07 3.12 -8.36
CA SER A 33 6.67 4.40 -8.97
C SER A 33 5.66 5.18 -8.11
N ILE A 34 4.65 4.48 -7.59
CA ILE A 34 3.65 5.07 -6.68
C ILE A 34 4.29 5.45 -5.35
N GLN A 35 5.14 4.58 -4.80
CA GLN A 35 5.79 4.80 -3.52
C GLN A 35 6.72 6.02 -3.56
N MET A 36 7.59 6.09 -4.57
CA MET A 36 8.58 7.16 -4.70
C MET A 36 7.90 8.52 -4.91
N SER A 37 6.91 8.60 -5.79
CA SER A 37 6.24 9.88 -6.11
C SER A 37 5.55 10.46 -4.88
N ASN A 38 4.87 9.62 -4.10
CA ASN A 38 4.15 10.05 -2.91
C ASN A 38 5.08 10.33 -1.72
N ALA A 39 6.15 9.55 -1.55
CA ALA A 39 7.18 9.83 -0.56
C ALA A 39 7.83 11.19 -0.80
N ALA A 40 8.21 11.47 -2.05
CA ALA A 40 8.82 12.74 -2.44
C ALA A 40 7.86 13.93 -2.25
N ALA A 41 6.58 13.76 -2.61
CA ALA A 41 5.57 14.79 -2.41
C ALA A 41 5.37 15.13 -0.93
N ARG A 42 5.21 14.10 -0.08
CA ARG A 42 5.09 14.27 1.37
C ARG A 42 6.31 14.96 1.97
N GLU A 43 7.52 14.53 1.59
CA GLU A 43 8.76 15.15 2.08
C GLU A 43 8.83 16.63 1.68
N THR A 44 8.50 16.94 0.42
CA THR A 44 8.47 18.32 -0.08
C THR A 44 7.52 19.19 0.74
N TRP A 45 6.32 18.71 1.02
CA TRP A 45 5.35 19.43 1.85
C TRP A 45 5.81 19.60 3.30
N ARG A 46 6.40 18.55 3.89
CA ARG A 46 6.99 18.62 5.23
C ARG A 46 8.04 19.71 5.31
N THR A 47 8.99 19.74 4.38
CA THR A 47 10.05 20.76 4.33
C THR A 47 9.49 22.16 4.07
N ALA A 48 8.41 22.28 3.30
CA ALA A 48 7.71 23.54 3.05
C ALA A 48 6.83 24.02 4.23
N GLY A 49 6.75 23.27 5.33
CA GLY A 49 5.98 23.64 6.52
C GLY A 49 4.48 23.35 6.43
N VAL A 50 4.03 22.59 5.43
CA VAL A 50 2.65 22.10 5.34
C VAL A 50 2.37 21.18 6.51
N ARG A 51 1.29 21.46 7.24
CA ARG A 51 0.95 20.77 8.50
C ARG A 51 0.09 19.53 8.30
N GLN A 52 -0.66 19.46 7.19
CA GLN A 52 -1.65 18.41 6.94
C GLN A 52 -1.59 17.92 5.49
N ILE A 53 -1.91 16.65 5.30
CA ILE A 53 -2.00 16.01 4.00
C ILE A 53 -3.27 15.16 3.93
N GLN A 54 -3.84 15.06 2.74
CA GLN A 54 -5.02 14.25 2.45
C GLN A 54 -4.65 13.06 1.57
N TRP A 55 -5.23 11.90 1.84
CA TRP A 55 -5.18 10.74 0.95
C TRP A 55 -6.27 10.83 -0.10
N VAL A 56 -5.91 10.65 -1.36
CA VAL A 56 -6.82 10.75 -2.50
C VAL A 56 -6.77 9.46 -3.30
N ALA A 57 -7.89 8.75 -3.35
CA ALA A 57 -8.09 7.61 -4.22
C ALA A 57 -8.46 8.06 -5.64
N THR A 58 -8.13 7.25 -6.65
CA THR A 58 -8.40 7.60 -8.06
C THR A 58 -9.36 6.60 -8.69
N GLY A 59 -10.28 7.10 -9.51
CA GLY A 59 -11.23 6.28 -10.27
C GLY A 59 -12.01 5.28 -9.41
N LYS A 60 -12.26 4.08 -9.97
CA LYS A 60 -12.83 2.96 -9.21
C LYS A 60 -11.73 2.33 -8.35
N SER A 61 -11.92 2.36 -7.04
CA SER A 61 -10.94 1.91 -6.05
C SER A 61 -11.40 0.65 -5.30
N CYS A 62 -10.48 0.03 -4.56
CA CYS A 62 -10.81 -1.09 -3.67
C CYS A 62 -11.40 -0.57 -2.34
N PRO A 63 -12.07 -1.42 -1.52
CA PRO A 63 -12.70 -1.00 -0.27
C PRO A 63 -11.76 -0.27 0.71
N PHE A 64 -10.47 -0.64 0.74
CA PHE A 64 -9.48 0.04 1.58
C PHE A 64 -9.10 1.42 1.05
N CYS A 65 -8.96 1.56 -0.27
CA CYS A 65 -8.65 2.85 -0.90
C CYS A 65 -9.85 3.80 -0.79
N ASP A 66 -11.07 3.30 -0.93
CA ASP A 66 -12.30 4.07 -0.70
C ASP A 66 -12.39 4.55 0.75
N GLN A 67 -12.03 3.71 1.72
CA GLN A 67 -12.00 4.09 3.13
C GLN A 67 -10.94 5.16 3.43
N LEU A 68 -9.78 5.09 2.77
CA LEU A 68 -8.72 6.10 2.92
C LEU A 68 -9.04 7.39 2.18
N ASN A 69 -9.90 7.35 1.15
CA ASN A 69 -10.19 8.50 0.33
C ASN A 69 -10.76 9.65 1.15
N GLY A 70 -10.11 10.80 1.06
CA GLY A 70 -10.48 12.00 1.78
C GLY A 70 -9.98 12.07 3.21
N LYS A 71 -9.36 11.01 3.77
CA LYS A 71 -8.76 11.04 5.11
C LYS A 71 -7.66 12.09 5.16
N ILE A 72 -7.66 12.90 6.22
CA ILE A 72 -6.64 13.93 6.47
C ILE A 72 -5.89 13.57 7.75
N VAL A 73 -4.56 13.68 7.71
CA VAL A 73 -3.68 13.49 8.88
C VAL A 73 -2.66 14.62 8.92
N GLY A 74 -2.00 14.81 10.07
CA GLY A 74 -0.82 15.68 10.12
C GLY A 74 0.28 15.14 9.20
N THR A 75 1.08 16.02 8.58
CA THR A 75 2.13 15.60 7.63
C THR A 75 3.11 14.59 8.24
N GLU A 76 3.35 14.67 9.56
CA GLU A 76 4.22 13.73 10.30
C GLU A 76 3.49 12.51 10.90
N GLN A 77 2.17 12.41 10.72
CA GLN A 77 1.35 11.32 11.25
C GLN A 77 1.08 10.27 10.17
N ALA A 78 0.96 9.00 10.59
CA ALA A 78 0.61 7.91 9.69
C ALA A 78 -0.89 7.92 9.38
N PHE A 79 -1.26 7.45 8.18
CA PHE A 79 -2.64 7.13 7.85
C PHE A 79 -3.09 5.80 8.47
N MET A 80 -2.16 4.87 8.63
CA MET A 80 -2.37 3.56 9.24
C MET A 80 -1.15 3.22 10.08
N ASP A 81 -1.38 2.79 11.32
CA ASP A 81 -0.33 2.45 12.27
C ASP A 81 0.04 0.96 12.19
N ALA A 82 1.32 0.65 12.33
CA ALA A 82 1.81 -0.72 12.40
C ALA A 82 1.15 -1.47 13.57
N GLY A 83 0.75 -2.72 13.32
CA GLY A 83 0.07 -3.59 14.28
C GLY A 83 -1.44 -3.36 14.40
N SER A 84 -2.01 -2.42 13.62
CA SER A 84 -3.47 -2.25 13.53
C SER A 84 -4.08 -3.13 12.44
N ASP A 85 -5.37 -3.42 12.57
CA ASP A 85 -6.20 -3.96 11.49
C ASP A 85 -6.99 -2.79 10.89
N PHE A 86 -6.79 -2.53 9.59
CA PHE A 86 -7.50 -1.48 8.88
C PHE A 86 -8.75 -2.05 8.21
N GLU A 87 -9.93 -1.58 8.62
CA GLU A 87 -11.22 -2.01 8.06
C GLU A 87 -11.51 -1.26 6.75
N GLY A 88 -11.84 -2.00 5.69
CA GLY A 88 -12.34 -1.45 4.42
C GLY A 88 -13.83 -1.13 4.47
N THR A 89 -14.34 -0.41 3.47
CA THR A 89 -15.76 -0.03 3.40
C THR A 89 -16.75 -1.21 3.31
N ASP A 90 -16.27 -2.41 3.04
CA ASP A 90 -17.03 -3.65 2.97
C ASP A 90 -16.90 -4.53 4.23
N GLY A 91 -16.23 -4.03 5.28
CA GLY A 91 -15.99 -4.75 6.52
C GLY A 91 -14.84 -5.77 6.47
N THR A 92 -14.11 -5.86 5.35
CA THR A 92 -12.88 -6.66 5.30
C THR A 92 -11.74 -5.98 6.05
N THR A 93 -10.81 -6.75 6.61
CA THR A 93 -9.67 -6.21 7.37
C THR A 93 -8.34 -6.44 6.67
N LEU A 94 -7.48 -5.42 6.73
CA LEU A 94 -6.11 -5.45 6.24
C LEU A 94 -5.14 -5.29 7.43
N PRO A 95 -4.34 -6.33 7.77
CA PRO A 95 -3.33 -6.18 8.82
C PRO A 95 -2.20 -5.26 8.36
N VAL A 96 -1.95 -4.21 9.13
CA VAL A 96 -0.95 -3.18 8.81
C VAL A 96 0.38 -3.54 9.45
N THR A 97 1.38 -3.90 8.66
CA THR A 97 2.70 -4.33 9.21
C THR A 97 3.68 -3.18 9.45
N HIS A 98 3.44 -2.01 8.86
CA HIS A 98 4.30 -0.84 8.98
C HIS A 98 3.47 0.45 9.00
N ASN A 99 3.97 1.49 9.66
CA ASN A 99 3.36 2.81 9.63
C ASN A 99 3.30 3.30 8.17
N THR A 100 2.10 3.57 7.68
CA THR A 100 1.87 3.98 6.30
C THR A 100 1.58 5.47 6.27
N PHE A 101 2.56 6.25 5.81
CA PHE A 101 2.49 7.72 5.76
C PHE A 101 2.04 8.27 4.40
N HIS A 102 2.08 7.41 3.37
CA HIS A 102 1.75 7.76 2.00
C HIS A 102 1.46 6.48 1.21
N PRO A 103 0.82 6.57 0.03
CA PRO A 103 0.65 5.43 -0.86
C PRO A 103 1.99 4.84 -1.34
N PRO A 104 2.01 3.55 -1.72
CA PRO A 104 0.90 2.60 -1.68
C PRO A 104 0.71 1.98 -0.29
N ALA A 105 -0.53 1.71 0.10
CA ALA A 105 -0.86 0.95 1.32
C ALA A 105 -0.52 -0.55 1.19
N HIS A 106 -0.74 -1.10 -0.01
CA HIS A 106 -0.46 -2.48 -0.37
C HIS A 106 -0.21 -2.58 -1.89
N THR A 107 0.22 -3.75 -2.36
CA THR A 107 0.41 -4.01 -3.80
C THR A 107 -0.88 -3.75 -4.58
N GLY A 108 -0.80 -2.98 -5.65
CA GLY A 108 -1.93 -2.65 -6.54
C GLY A 108 -2.56 -1.27 -6.29
N CYS A 109 -2.28 -0.62 -5.16
CA CYS A 109 -2.73 0.74 -4.87
C CYS A 109 -2.10 1.77 -5.84
N ASP A 110 -2.91 2.73 -6.31
CA ASP A 110 -2.52 3.85 -7.18
C ASP A 110 -3.00 5.20 -6.64
N CYS A 111 -3.29 5.26 -5.34
CA CYS A 111 -3.67 6.49 -4.66
C CYS A 111 -2.51 7.50 -4.62
N MET A 112 -2.87 8.73 -4.26
CA MET A 112 -1.93 9.82 -4.04
C MET A 112 -2.16 10.51 -2.70
N VAL A 113 -1.16 11.23 -2.22
CA VAL A 113 -1.32 12.25 -1.18
C VAL A 113 -1.35 13.63 -1.82
N VAL A 114 -2.00 14.59 -1.17
CA VAL A 114 -1.98 16.01 -1.53
C VAL A 114 -1.85 16.87 -0.26
N ALA A 115 -1.22 18.03 -0.37
CA ALA A 115 -1.28 19.04 0.68
C ALA A 115 -2.69 19.64 0.80
N VAL A 116 -3.07 20.01 2.02
CA VAL A 116 -4.32 20.71 2.34
C VAL A 116 -4.08 21.94 3.20
#